data_AF-A0A2S8BIH7-F1
#
_entry.id   AF-A0A2S8BIH7-F1
#
_cell.length_a   1.000
_cell.length_b   1.000
_cell.length_c   1.000
_cell.angle_alpha   90.00
_cell.angle_beta   90.00
_cell.angle_gamma   90.00
#
_symmetry.space_group_name_H-M   'P 1'
#
loop_
_entity.id
_entity.type
_entity.pdbx_description
1 polymer ?
#
loop_
_entity_poly.entity_id
_entity_poly.type
_entity_poly.pdbx_seq_one_letter_code
_entity_poly.pdbx_strand_id
1 'polypeptide(L)'
;MTEPRTLLADQLDRHWRNQLRPRLDGLTDDEYRWEPVPGCWTLHDDGIDHAFPAPQPPPFTTIAWRLVHLTIGILAFRNYNNFGGPPVDPQSWPYARDAATALQHSTRPTRGGSPGRVGSTTPRWPASSDPRRAAGGPATPWRS
;
A
#
# COMPACT_ATOMS: atom_id res chain seq x y z
N MET A 1 12.34 -30.91 7.48
CA MET A 1 10.97 -30.35 7.46
C MET A 1 11.10 -28.87 7.16
N THR A 2 10.45 -28.36 6.11
CA THR A 2 10.53 -26.93 5.77
C THR A 2 9.74 -26.12 6.79
N GLU A 3 10.35 -25.07 7.33
CA GLU A 3 9.71 -24.17 8.29
C GLU A 3 8.44 -23.51 7.69
N PRO A 4 7.30 -23.46 8.39
CA PRO A 4 6.04 -22.92 7.86
C PRO A 4 6.15 -21.49 7.32
N ARG A 5 7.01 -20.66 7.91
CA ARG A 5 7.28 -19.29 7.46
C ARG A 5 7.85 -19.24 6.04
N THR A 6 8.77 -20.15 5.75
CA THR A 6 9.42 -20.24 4.44
C THR A 6 8.41 -20.69 3.38
N LEU A 7 7.53 -21.64 3.71
CA LEU A 7 6.47 -22.09 2.80
C LEU A 7 5.49 -20.97 2.43
N LEU A 8 5.09 -20.14 3.41
CA LEU A 8 4.20 -19.00 3.17
C LEU A 8 4.89 -17.90 2.35
N ALA A 9 6.15 -17.61 2.65
CA ALA A 9 6.93 -16.66 1.86
C ALA A 9 7.06 -17.12 0.41
N ASP A 10 7.41 -18.39 0.18
CA ASP A 10 7.52 -18.98 -1.15
C ASP A 10 6.17 -18.98 -1.88
N GLN A 11 5.06 -19.21 -1.18
CA GLN A 11 3.73 -19.15 -1.78
C GLN A 11 3.40 -17.74 -2.28
N LEU A 12 3.59 -16.73 -1.43
CA LEU A 12 3.34 -15.33 -1.78
C LEU A 12 4.21 -14.90 -2.95
N ASP A 13 5.48 -15.26 -2.91
CA ASP A 13 6.44 -14.96 -3.95
C ASP A 13 6.08 -15.64 -5.29
N ARG A 14 5.68 -16.92 -5.28
CA ARG A 14 5.17 -17.59 -6.50
C ARG A 14 3.93 -16.91 -7.07
N HIS A 15 2.98 -16.52 -6.22
CA HIS A 15 1.78 -15.80 -6.68
C HIS A 15 2.15 -14.43 -7.26
N TRP A 16 3.07 -13.72 -6.62
CA TRP A 16 3.56 -12.44 -7.09
C TRP A 16 4.20 -12.57 -8.48
N ARG A 17 5.20 -13.45 -8.63
CA ARG A 17 5.96 -13.61 -9.87
C ARG A 17 5.14 -14.21 -11.01
N ASN A 18 4.26 -15.16 -10.73
CA ASN A 18 3.59 -15.94 -11.77
C ASN A 18 2.19 -15.42 -12.09
N GLN A 19 1.53 -14.72 -11.17
CA GLN A 19 0.17 -14.23 -11.38
C GLN A 19 0.13 -12.71 -11.50
N LEU A 20 0.63 -11.98 -10.50
CA LEU A 20 0.42 -10.54 -10.48
C LEU A 20 1.39 -9.78 -11.39
N ARG A 21 2.70 -9.99 -11.23
CA ARG A 21 3.73 -9.20 -11.91
C ARG A 21 3.63 -9.22 -13.45
N PRO A 22 3.39 -10.37 -14.12
CA PRO A 22 3.32 -10.41 -15.58
C PRO A 22 2.12 -9.64 -16.16
N ARG A 23 1.03 -9.51 -15.40
CA ARG A 23 -0.17 -8.76 -15.81
C ARG A 23 0.04 -7.24 -15.80
N LEU A 24 1.15 -6.78 -15.22
CA LEU A 24 1.52 -5.37 -15.18
C LEU A 24 2.66 -5.06 -16.16
N ASP A 25 3.12 -6.05 -16.93
CA ASP A 25 4.13 -5.81 -17.97
C ASP A 25 3.54 -4.93 -19.07
N GLY A 26 4.28 -3.88 -19.44
CA GLY A 26 3.83 -2.90 -20.43
C GLY A 26 2.83 -1.87 -19.91
N LEU A 27 2.51 -1.84 -18.61
CA LEU A 27 1.61 -0.85 -18.02
C LEU A 27 2.13 0.57 -18.30
N THR A 28 1.29 1.36 -18.98
CA THR A 28 1.61 2.76 -19.32
C THR A 28 1.19 3.72 -18.21
N ASP A 29 1.71 4.95 -18.24
CA ASP A 29 1.32 5.99 -17.28
C ASP A 29 -0.16 6.40 -17.43
N ASP A 30 -0.66 6.39 -18.65
CA ASP A 30 -2.08 6.66 -18.94
C ASP A 30 -3.00 5.61 -18.33
N GLU A 31 -2.67 4.32 -18.50
CA GLU A 31 -3.42 3.22 -17.87
C GLU A 31 -3.25 3.21 -16.35
N TYR A 32 -2.06 3.55 -15.86
CA TYR A 32 -1.77 3.63 -14.43
C TYR A 32 -2.65 4.67 -13.73
N ARG A 33 -2.86 5.83 -14.38
CA ARG A 33 -3.69 6.94 -13.89
C ARG A 33 -5.16 6.86 -14.33
N TRP A 34 -5.53 5.89 -15.16
CA TRP A 34 -6.87 5.79 -15.72
C TRP A 34 -7.96 5.68 -14.64
N GLU A 35 -8.97 6.55 -14.74
CA GLU A 35 -10.15 6.57 -13.87
C GLU A 35 -11.29 5.77 -14.51
N PRO A 36 -11.62 4.57 -13.99
CA PRO A 36 -12.65 3.73 -14.58
C PRO A 36 -14.07 4.29 -14.39
N VAL A 37 -14.28 5.07 -13.32
CA VAL A 37 -15.53 5.76 -13.02
C VAL A 37 -15.22 7.12 -12.40
N PRO A 38 -16.08 8.14 -12.63
CA PRO A 38 -15.93 9.43 -11.98
C PRO A 38 -15.94 9.30 -10.44
N GLY A 39 -15.04 10.04 -9.78
CA GLY A 39 -14.96 10.05 -8.32
C GLY A 39 -14.38 8.77 -7.70
N CYS A 40 -13.71 7.93 -8.48
CA CYS A 40 -12.92 6.83 -7.92
C CYS A 40 -11.74 7.36 -7.11
N TRP A 41 -11.31 6.60 -6.12
CA TRP A 41 -10.12 6.88 -5.34
C TRP A 41 -8.86 6.70 -6.18
N THR A 42 -7.98 7.70 -6.12
CA THR A 42 -6.77 7.75 -6.94
C THR A 42 -5.54 8.22 -6.16
N LEU A 43 -4.40 8.19 -6.85
CA LEU A 43 -3.13 8.73 -6.40
C LEU A 43 -2.99 10.18 -6.89
N HIS A 44 -2.55 11.05 -5.98
CA HIS A 44 -2.32 12.46 -6.19
C HIS A 44 -0.87 12.81 -5.84
N ASP A 45 -0.44 14.03 -6.17
CA ASP A 45 0.95 14.43 -5.96
C ASP A 45 1.35 14.52 -4.48
N ASP A 46 0.38 14.79 -3.62
CA ASP A 46 0.49 14.97 -2.17
C ASP A 46 0.07 13.73 -1.35
N GLY A 47 -0.40 12.67 -2.01
CA GLY A 47 -0.80 11.44 -1.34
C GLY A 47 -1.88 10.66 -2.07
N ILE A 48 -2.53 9.75 -1.35
CA ILE A 48 -3.54 8.83 -1.89
C ILE A 48 -4.87 9.02 -1.16
N ASP A 49 -5.98 8.89 -1.89
CA ASP A 49 -7.32 8.96 -1.29
C ASP A 49 -7.53 7.85 -0.25
N HIS A 50 -8.09 8.19 0.90
CA HIS A 50 -8.36 7.25 1.98
C HIS A 50 -9.36 7.87 2.97
N ALA A 51 -10.12 7.02 3.65
CA ALA A 51 -10.96 7.42 4.77
C ALA A 51 -11.01 6.32 5.84
N PHE A 52 -11.15 6.71 7.10
CA PHE A 52 -11.34 5.80 8.22
C PHE A 52 -12.45 6.33 9.15
N PRO A 53 -13.56 5.59 9.36
CA PRO A 53 -13.89 4.32 8.71
C PRO A 53 -14.06 4.47 7.19
N ALA A 54 -13.92 3.37 6.44
CA ALA A 54 -14.09 3.41 5.00
C ALA A 54 -15.56 3.75 4.61
N PRO A 55 -15.78 4.51 3.53
CA PRO A 55 -17.13 4.86 3.07
C PRO A 55 -17.90 3.60 2.67
N GLN A 56 -19.22 3.66 2.76
CA GLN A 56 -20.10 2.56 2.34
C GLN A 56 -21.06 3.03 1.24
N PRO A 57 -21.01 2.46 0.03
CA PRO A 57 -20.06 1.42 -0.43
C PRO A 57 -18.62 1.95 -0.59
N PRO A 58 -17.59 1.07 -0.56
CA PRO A 58 -16.22 1.49 -0.84
C PRO A 58 -16.12 2.02 -2.28
N PRO A 59 -15.47 3.16 -2.50
CA PRO A 59 -15.28 3.69 -3.85
C PRO A 59 -14.47 2.74 -4.75
N PHE A 60 -14.70 2.83 -6.05
CA PHE A 60 -13.78 2.25 -7.03
C PHE A 60 -12.41 2.91 -6.91
N THR A 61 -11.38 2.25 -7.43
CA THR A 61 -9.98 2.66 -7.28
C THR A 61 -9.23 2.54 -8.60
N THR A 62 -8.32 3.48 -8.86
CA THR A 62 -7.39 3.42 -10.00
C THR A 62 -6.32 2.34 -9.79
N ILE A 63 -5.61 1.97 -10.86
CA ILE A 63 -4.47 1.06 -10.77
C ILE A 63 -3.37 1.68 -9.90
N ALA A 64 -3.11 2.98 -10.05
CA ALA A 64 -2.19 3.75 -9.21
C ALA A 64 -2.53 3.62 -7.72
N TRP A 65 -3.79 3.84 -7.36
CA TRP A 65 -4.25 3.70 -5.98
C TRP A 65 -3.95 2.30 -5.44
N ARG A 66 -4.29 1.25 -6.20
CA ARG A 66 -4.11 -0.15 -5.76
C ARG A 66 -2.65 -0.52 -5.56
N LEU A 67 -1.76 -0.10 -6.47
CA LEU A 67 -0.32 -0.41 -6.37
C LEU A 67 0.34 0.35 -5.21
N VAL A 68 -0.04 1.60 -4.98
CA VAL A 68 0.40 2.35 -3.79
C VAL A 68 -0.14 1.70 -2.52
N HIS A 69 -1.43 1.38 -2.47
CA HIS A 69 -2.05 0.74 -1.31
C HIS A 69 -1.37 -0.60 -0.96
N LEU A 70 -1.04 -1.41 -1.98
CA LEU A 70 -0.30 -2.66 -1.77
C LEU A 70 1.12 -2.43 -1.23
N THR A 71 1.85 -1.43 -1.75
CA THR A 71 3.26 -1.20 -1.37
C THR A 71 3.39 -0.60 0.02
N ILE A 72 2.78 0.57 0.29
CA ILE A 72 2.89 1.23 1.60
C ILE A 72 1.80 0.76 2.57
N GLY A 73 0.54 0.81 2.14
CA GLY A 73 -0.64 0.59 2.99
C GLY A 73 -0.71 -0.83 3.55
N ILE A 74 -0.13 -1.78 2.83
CA ILE A 74 -0.16 -3.21 3.16
C ILE A 74 1.24 -3.72 3.49
N LEU A 75 2.16 -3.78 2.52
CA LEU A 75 3.42 -4.49 2.70
C LEU A 75 4.38 -3.76 3.65
N ALA A 76 4.64 -2.47 3.42
CA ALA A 76 5.59 -1.71 4.23
C ALA A 76 5.14 -1.61 5.70
N PHE A 77 3.88 -1.25 5.94
CA PHE A 77 3.36 -1.19 7.32
C PHE A 77 3.37 -2.53 8.03
N ARG A 78 3.00 -3.63 7.35
CA ARG A 78 3.05 -4.95 7.99
C ARG A 78 4.47 -5.39 8.26
N ASN A 79 5.41 -5.04 7.37
CA ASN A 79 6.84 -5.27 7.58
C ASN A 79 7.35 -4.55 8.83
N TYR A 80 7.03 -3.26 8.98
CA TYR A 80 7.36 -2.48 10.18
C TYR A 80 6.74 -3.08 11.44
N ASN A 81 5.40 -3.25 11.45
CA ASN A 81 4.65 -3.61 12.66
C ASN A 81 4.88 -5.05 13.13
N ASN A 82 5.13 -5.99 12.22
CA ASN A 82 5.15 -7.43 12.56
C ASN A 82 6.53 -8.09 12.38
N PHE A 83 7.38 -7.52 11.54
CA PHE A 83 8.63 -8.16 11.12
C PHE A 83 9.89 -7.33 11.42
N GLY A 84 9.74 -6.17 12.07
CA GLY A 84 10.86 -5.31 12.47
C GLY A 84 11.51 -4.57 11.30
N GLY A 85 10.73 -4.32 10.23
CA GLY A 85 11.17 -3.48 9.12
C GLY A 85 11.44 -2.02 9.53
N PRO A 86 11.94 -1.18 8.62
CA PRO A 86 12.14 0.24 8.89
C PRO A 86 10.80 0.96 9.15
N PRO A 87 10.81 2.06 9.93
CA PRO A 87 9.61 2.88 10.14
C PRO A 87 9.05 3.42 8.83
N VAL A 88 7.73 3.49 8.75
CA VAL A 88 6.98 3.96 7.58
C VAL A 88 6.21 5.21 7.96
N ASP A 89 6.49 6.31 7.27
CA ASP A 89 5.71 7.55 7.33
C ASP A 89 4.99 7.78 6.00
N PRO A 90 3.65 7.77 5.98
CA PRO A 90 2.86 8.11 4.79
C PRO A 90 3.18 9.46 4.19
N GLN A 91 3.47 10.47 5.02
CA GLN A 91 3.61 11.84 4.56
C GLN A 91 4.92 12.04 3.79
N SER A 92 5.99 11.35 4.20
CA SER A 92 7.28 11.38 3.52
C SER A 92 7.48 10.23 2.54
N TRP A 93 6.48 9.37 2.31
CA TRP A 93 6.65 8.21 1.46
C TRP A 93 6.85 8.61 0.00
N PRO A 94 7.84 8.04 -0.71
CA PRO A 94 8.03 8.31 -2.12
C PRO A 94 6.95 7.59 -2.93
N TYR A 95 5.77 8.20 -3.05
CA TYR A 95 4.69 7.68 -3.87
C TYR A 95 5.14 7.56 -5.33
N ALA A 96 4.94 6.38 -5.92
CA ALA A 96 5.26 6.16 -7.33
C ALA A 96 4.28 6.92 -8.20
N ARG A 97 4.73 8.00 -8.85
CA ARG A 97 3.86 8.87 -9.66
C ARG A 97 3.64 8.35 -11.07
N ASP A 98 4.47 7.41 -11.51
CA ASP A 98 4.46 6.77 -12.83
C ASP A 98 4.47 5.23 -12.68
N ALA A 99 4.07 4.55 -13.76
CA ALA A 99 3.92 3.10 -13.79
C ALA A 99 5.27 2.40 -13.57
N ALA A 100 6.34 2.91 -14.16
CA ALA A 100 7.66 2.31 -14.09
C ALA A 100 8.20 2.30 -12.65
N THR A 101 8.10 3.43 -11.94
CA THR A 101 8.48 3.56 -10.53
C THR A 101 7.64 2.66 -9.64
N ALA A 102 6.34 2.52 -9.92
CA ALA A 102 5.45 1.64 -9.17
C ALA A 102 5.90 0.17 -9.27
N LEU A 103 6.29 -0.27 -10.47
CA LEU A 103 6.82 -1.61 -10.70
C LEU A 103 8.20 -1.82 -10.06
N GLN A 104 9.05 -0.79 -10.03
CA GLN A 104 10.34 -0.85 -9.33
C GLN A 104 10.17 -1.04 -7.82
N HIS A 105 9.28 -0.28 -7.18
CA HIS A 105 8.96 -0.46 -5.75
C HIS A 105 8.47 -1.87 -5.43
N SER A 106 7.81 -2.50 -6.39
CA SER A 106 7.22 -3.83 -6.23
C SER A 106 8.19 -5.00 -6.49
N THR A 107 9.38 -4.73 -7.03
CA THR A 107 10.38 -5.74 -7.41
C THR A 107 11.64 -5.71 -6.55
N ARG A 108 11.88 -4.63 -5.79
CA ARG A 108 13.08 -4.51 -4.96
C ARG A 108 13.10 -5.63 -3.89
N PRO A 109 14.13 -6.49 -3.85
CA PRO A 109 14.28 -7.44 -2.75
C PRO A 109 14.45 -6.66 -1.45
N THR A 110 13.60 -6.91 -0.46
CA THR A 110 13.78 -6.37 0.88
C THR A 110 15.10 -6.91 1.43
N ARG A 111 16.12 -6.06 1.53
CA ARG A 111 17.40 -6.43 2.14
C ARG A 111 17.10 -6.71 3.61
N GLY A 112 17.22 -7.97 4.02
CA GLY A 112 17.06 -8.38 5.41
C GLY A 112 18.17 -7.78 6.26
N GLY A 113 17.90 -6.65 6.91
CA GLY A 113 18.70 -6.13 8.01
C GLY A 113 18.12 -6.63 9.33
N SER A 114 18.97 -7.13 10.22
CA SER A 114 18.58 -7.71 11.52
C SER A 114 17.74 -6.75 12.38
N PRO A 115 16.73 -7.25 13.12
CA PRO A 115 15.80 -6.38 13.82
C PRO A 115 16.37 -5.91 15.18
N GLY A 116 16.54 -4.60 15.32
CA GLY A 116 16.46 -3.95 16.62
C GLY A 116 14.99 -3.81 17.01
N ARG A 117 14.60 -4.32 18.20
CA ARG A 117 13.23 -4.24 18.71
C ARG A 117 12.86 -2.76 18.92
N VAL A 118 12.04 -2.20 18.05
CA VAL A 118 11.37 -0.90 18.26
C VAL A 118 9.98 -1.16 18.84
N GLY A 119 9.66 -0.44 19.91
CA GLY A 119 8.39 -0.54 20.64
C GLY A 119 7.19 -0.19 19.77
N SER A 120 6.03 -0.67 20.19
CA SER A 120 4.73 -0.48 19.55
C SER A 120 4.33 1.00 19.48
N THR A 121 4.70 1.70 18.42
CA THR A 121 4.01 2.92 18.00
C THR A 121 3.10 2.56 16.84
N THR A 122 1.79 2.54 17.12
CA THR A 122 0.76 2.39 16.10
C THR A 122 0.95 3.47 15.04
N PRO A 123 1.19 3.14 13.77
CA PRO A 123 1.22 4.15 12.74
C PRO A 123 -0.20 4.68 12.56
N ARG A 124 -0.42 5.93 12.97
CA ARG A 124 -1.68 6.65 12.74
C ARG A 124 -1.58 7.27 11.36
N TRP A 125 -2.36 6.76 10.42
CA TRP A 125 -2.55 7.43 9.14
C TRP A 125 -3.31 8.74 9.39
N PRO A 126 -2.76 9.91 9.02
CA PRO A 126 -3.48 11.16 9.18
C PRO A 126 -4.68 11.15 8.22
N ALA A 127 -5.88 11.41 8.73
CA ALA A 127 -7.04 11.60 7.88
C ALA A 127 -6.78 12.80 6.95
N SER A 128 -7.08 12.67 5.65
CA SER A 128 -6.91 13.77 4.71
C SER A 128 -7.78 14.97 5.10
N SER A 129 -7.23 16.17 5.00
CA SER A 129 -7.92 17.45 5.25
C SER A 129 -8.81 17.91 4.09
N ASP A 130 -8.80 17.22 2.94
CA ASP A 130 -9.69 17.53 1.81
C ASP A 130 -11.05 16.83 1.97
N PRO A 131 -12.17 17.57 2.03
CA PRO A 131 -13.51 17.00 2.17
C PRO A 131 -13.95 16.14 0.98
N ARG A 132 -13.27 16.23 -0.18
CA ARG A 132 -13.47 15.30 -1.31
C ARG A 132 -12.81 13.93 -1.10
N ARG A 133 -11.90 13.84 -0.13
CA ARG A 133 -11.13 12.63 0.22
C ARG A 133 -11.63 11.99 1.51
N ALA A 134 -12.19 12.80 2.41
CA ALA A 134 -12.80 12.37 3.67
C ALA A 134 -14.29 11.99 3.47
N ALA A 135 -14.56 10.80 2.96
CA ALA A 135 -15.91 10.25 3.02
C ALA A 135 -16.09 9.42 4.32
N GLY A 136 -16.52 10.08 5.41
CA GLY A 136 -16.96 9.39 6.63
C GLY A 136 -16.63 10.15 7.92
N GLY A 137 -17.64 10.36 8.79
CA GLY A 137 -17.55 11.08 10.06
C GLY A 137 -16.63 10.44 11.12
N PRO A 138 -16.57 11.03 12.34
CA PRO A 138 -15.45 10.84 13.27
C PRO A 138 -15.23 9.38 13.69
N ALA A 139 -13.98 8.94 13.56
CA ALA A 139 -13.54 7.59 13.90
C ALA A 139 -13.47 7.35 15.41
N THR A 140 -14.17 6.33 15.89
CA THR A 140 -14.01 5.75 17.23
C THR A 140 -12.66 5.00 17.32
N PRO A 141 -11.90 5.11 18.44
CA PRO A 141 -10.62 4.42 18.58
C PRO A 141 -10.77 2.89 18.67
N TRP A 142 -9.91 2.17 17.96
CA TRP A 142 -9.78 0.71 18.01
C TRP A 142 -9.27 0.25 19.39
N ARG A 143 -9.99 -0.68 20.05
CA ARG A 143 -9.51 -1.38 21.25
C ARG A 143 -8.83 -2.70 20.81
N SER A 144 -7.68 -2.97 21.44
CA SER A 144 -6.86 -4.18 21.29
C SER A 144 -7.60 -5.45 21.69
#